data_AF-A0A4Y9LZD5-F1
#
_entry.id   AF-A0A4Y9LZD5-F1
#
_cell.length_a   1.000
_cell.length_b   1.000
_cell.length_c   1.000
_cell.angle_alpha   90.00
_cell.angle_beta   90.00
_cell.angle_gamma   90.00
#
_symmetry.space_group_name_H-M   'P 1'
#
loop_
_entity.id
_entity.type
_entity.pdbx_description
1 polymer ?
#
loop_
_entity_poly.entity_id
_entity_poly.type
_entity_poly.pdbx_seq_one_letter_code
_entity_poly.pdbx_strand_id
1 'polypeptide(L)'
;MNRPWDYVDEVIDSFHGAYTREGLIKRMREMHPYLIEMEEIATRRGITVKAPLQGAAIGPFTVLAPSRARYVQLIPDLDKTPTAYGSNLKGGFGSALAKAFVDVAEKVLERLDLETLDDNPPATSASNETSVVQWAVIDGKRILLTADVGPEGLAEAAQYAEKISLSIQPHLVQIPHHGSRRNVTPTVLNRWLGNYPASYRGDAIASIGKNADIYPRKKVANAFTRRGYSVYATRDSWINFHEGYERRADMGYAQVIPFTSDVEDD
;
A
#
# COMPACT_ATOMS: atom_id res chain seq x y z
N MET A 1 -6.99 13.28 5.93
CA MET A 1 -7.92 12.16 6.14
C MET A 1 -8.93 12.13 4.99
N ASN A 2 -9.13 10.98 4.36
CA ASN A 2 -10.21 10.79 3.38
C ASN A 2 -11.55 10.63 4.13
N ARG A 3 -12.59 11.30 3.64
CA ARG A 3 -13.95 11.29 4.22
C ARG A 3 -14.93 10.90 3.10
N PRO A 4 -15.42 9.65 3.05
CA PRO A 4 -16.26 9.20 1.94
C PRO A 4 -17.59 9.98 1.87
N TRP A 5 -18.09 10.47 3.01
CA TRP A 5 -19.31 11.28 3.06
C TRP A 5 -19.18 12.66 2.40
N ASP A 6 -17.97 13.13 2.06
CA ASP A 6 -17.76 14.37 1.31
C ASP A 6 -18.12 14.22 -0.18
N TYR A 7 -18.28 12.98 -0.67
CA TYR A 7 -18.48 12.66 -2.09
C TYR A 7 -19.84 12.03 -2.38
N VAL A 8 -20.78 12.08 -1.43
CA VAL A 8 -22.09 11.41 -1.53
C VAL A 8 -22.85 11.80 -2.80
N ASP A 9 -22.78 13.06 -3.19
CA ASP A 9 -23.47 13.57 -4.39
C ASP A 9 -22.98 12.89 -5.69
N GLU A 10 -21.78 12.30 -5.69
CA GLU A 10 -21.20 11.63 -6.84
C GLU A 10 -21.40 10.11 -6.84
N VAL A 11 -21.74 9.52 -5.69
CA VAL A 11 -21.79 8.07 -5.50
C VAL A 11 -23.15 7.54 -5.07
N ILE A 12 -24.12 8.41 -4.81
CA ILE A 12 -25.43 8.02 -4.27
C ILE A 12 -26.13 6.94 -5.10
N ASP A 13 -26.05 7.02 -6.42
CA ASP A 13 -26.68 6.08 -7.36
C ASP A 13 -25.99 4.70 -7.38
N SER A 14 -24.83 4.57 -6.73
CA SER A 14 -24.08 3.32 -6.64
C SER A 14 -24.51 2.43 -5.47
N PHE A 15 -25.39 2.89 -4.58
CA PHE A 15 -25.76 2.15 -3.36
C PHE A 15 -27.19 1.60 -3.37
N HIS A 16 -27.35 0.34 -2.93
CA HIS A 16 -28.68 -0.26 -2.72
C HIS A 16 -29.44 0.44 -1.60
N GLY A 17 -30.76 0.59 -1.77
CA GLY A 17 -31.67 1.03 -0.70
C GLY A 17 -32.30 2.40 -0.91
N ALA A 18 -32.16 3.01 -2.10
CA ALA A 18 -32.76 4.30 -2.45
C ALA A 18 -32.49 5.38 -1.39
N TYR A 19 -31.22 5.52 -1.00
CA TYR A 19 -30.82 6.49 0.01
C TYR A 19 -31.19 7.92 -0.42
N THR A 20 -31.62 8.74 0.54
CA THR A 20 -31.50 10.19 0.41
C THR A 20 -30.05 10.59 0.64
N ARG A 21 -29.66 11.77 0.16
CA ARG A 21 -28.33 12.36 0.41
C ARG A 21 -27.96 12.36 1.89
N GLU A 22 -28.84 12.87 2.74
CA GLU A 22 -28.64 12.95 4.19
C GLU A 22 -28.57 11.54 4.82
N GLY A 23 -29.38 10.61 4.33
CA GLY A 23 -29.39 9.22 4.78
C GLY A 23 -28.07 8.53 4.51
N LEU A 24 -27.51 8.70 3.31
CA LEU A 24 -26.22 8.11 2.95
C LEU A 24 -25.06 8.73 3.73
N ILE A 25 -25.05 10.06 3.90
CA ILE A 25 -24.06 10.77 4.74
C ILE A 25 -24.09 10.20 6.16
N LYS A 26 -25.28 10.13 6.78
CA LYS A 26 -25.44 9.61 8.14
C LYS A 26 -24.92 8.18 8.24
N ARG A 27 -25.31 7.31 7.31
CA ARG A 27 -24.89 5.91 7.30
C ARG A 27 -23.38 5.75 7.14
N MET A 28 -22.76 6.48 6.21
CA MET A 28 -21.31 6.47 6.04
C MET A 28 -20.58 6.94 7.29
N ARG A 29 -21.06 7.99 7.97
CA ARG A 29 -20.46 8.47 9.23
C ARG A 29 -20.56 7.43 10.35
N GLU A 30 -21.71 6.76 10.49
CA GLU A 30 -21.91 5.67 11.46
C GLU A 30 -20.94 4.49 11.25
N MET A 31 -20.57 4.19 10.00
CA MET A 31 -19.62 3.12 9.67
C MET A 31 -18.15 3.49 9.93
N HIS A 32 -17.87 4.76 10.27
CA HIS A 32 -16.51 5.28 10.46
C HIS A 32 -16.32 6.00 11.81
N PRO A 33 -16.69 5.41 12.97
CA PRO A 33 -16.70 6.10 14.26
C PRO A 33 -15.34 6.72 14.62
N TYR A 34 -14.23 6.05 14.32
CA TYR A 34 -12.89 6.58 14.57
C TYR A 34 -12.54 7.82 13.73
N LEU A 35 -13.00 7.88 12.47
CA LEU A 35 -12.77 9.09 11.64
C LEU A 35 -13.59 10.27 12.16
N ILE A 36 -14.79 10.01 12.70
CA ILE A 36 -15.63 11.02 13.33
C ILE A 36 -14.95 11.57 14.58
N GLU A 37 -14.46 10.68 15.46
CA GLU A 37 -13.72 11.09 16.66
C GLU A 37 -12.47 11.92 16.30
N MET A 38 -11.72 11.51 15.28
CA MET A 38 -10.56 12.28 14.79
C MET A 38 -10.96 13.66 14.25
N GLU A 39 -12.06 13.76 13.50
CA GLU A 39 -12.61 15.02 12.99
C GLU A 39 -13.04 15.97 14.12
N GLU A 40 -13.67 15.43 15.18
CA GLU A 40 -14.07 16.19 16.36
C GLU A 40 -12.86 16.69 17.15
N ILE A 41 -11.83 15.86 17.34
CA ILE A 41 -10.56 16.26 17.96
C ILE A 41 -9.90 17.37 17.13
N ALA A 42 -9.84 17.21 15.80
CA ALA A 42 -9.24 18.20 14.92
C ALA A 42 -9.99 19.53 15.01
N THR A 43 -11.32 19.50 14.97
CA THR A 43 -12.19 20.69 15.09
C THR A 43 -11.98 21.41 16.42
N ARG A 44 -11.99 20.68 17.54
CA ARG A 44 -11.72 21.26 18.88
C ARG A 44 -10.34 21.91 18.98
N ARG A 45 -9.37 21.44 18.20
CA ARG A 45 -8.00 21.97 18.15
C ARG A 45 -7.77 23.01 17.05
N GLY A 46 -8.79 23.37 16.27
CA GLY A 46 -8.65 24.30 15.14
C GLY A 46 -7.79 23.75 13.99
N ILE A 47 -7.68 22.42 13.86
CA ILE A 47 -6.88 21.76 12.83
C ILE A 47 -7.75 21.52 11.61
N THR A 48 -7.36 22.08 10.46
CA THR A 48 -8.04 21.82 9.19
C THR A 48 -7.75 20.41 8.68
N VAL A 49 -8.80 19.60 8.54
CA VAL A 49 -8.72 18.27 7.93
C VAL A 49 -8.74 18.41 6.40
N LYS A 50 -7.72 17.84 5.73
CA LYS A 50 -7.62 17.80 4.26
C LYS A 50 -7.53 16.36 3.75
N ALA A 51 -8.08 16.10 2.57
CA ALA A 51 -7.98 14.79 1.91
C ALA A 51 -6.58 14.58 1.33
N PRO A 52 -5.91 13.44 1.60
CA PRO A 52 -4.63 13.09 1.00
C PRO A 52 -4.84 12.49 -0.41
N LEU A 53 -5.21 13.34 -1.36
CA LEU A 53 -5.36 12.96 -2.77
C LEU A 53 -4.19 13.49 -3.59
N GLN A 54 -4.00 12.96 -4.81
CA GLN A 54 -2.95 13.38 -5.74
C GLN A 54 -2.66 14.88 -5.73
N GLY A 55 -1.38 15.23 -5.59
CA GLY A 55 -0.89 16.61 -5.55
C GLY A 55 -0.99 17.30 -4.19
N ALA A 56 -1.66 16.71 -3.19
CA ALA A 56 -1.63 17.22 -1.83
C ALA A 56 -0.22 17.09 -1.22
N ALA A 57 0.15 18.05 -0.36
CA ALA A 57 1.40 18.03 0.38
C ALA A 57 1.17 17.61 1.85
N ILE A 58 2.01 16.70 2.35
CA ILE A 58 2.07 16.27 3.76
C ILE A 58 3.50 16.46 4.23
N GLY A 59 3.80 17.61 4.85
CA GLY A 59 5.18 18.00 5.13
C GLY A 59 6.01 18.02 3.84
N PRO A 60 7.17 17.34 3.77
CA PRO A 60 7.98 17.28 2.55
C PRO A 60 7.45 16.31 1.48
N PHE A 61 6.38 15.57 1.77
CA PHE A 61 5.85 14.56 0.87
C PHE A 61 4.76 15.10 -0.04
N THR A 62 4.80 14.70 -1.31
CA THR A 62 3.72 14.86 -2.29
C THR A 62 2.94 13.56 -2.37
N VAL A 63 1.61 13.64 -2.30
CA VAL A 63 0.73 12.49 -2.51
C VAL A 63 0.65 12.18 -4.00
N LEU A 64 0.92 10.92 -4.36
CA LEU A 64 0.92 10.40 -5.73
C LEU A 64 -0.30 9.53 -6.05
N ALA A 65 -0.94 8.94 -5.05
CA ALA A 65 -2.19 8.20 -5.18
C ALA A 65 -2.96 8.24 -3.85
N PRO A 66 -4.29 8.06 -3.86
CA PRO A 66 -5.14 7.96 -5.06
C PRO A 66 -5.44 9.34 -5.68
N SER A 67 -5.82 9.37 -6.96
CA SER A 67 -6.51 10.54 -7.52
C SER A 67 -7.90 10.70 -6.89
N ARG A 68 -8.46 11.91 -6.97
CA ARG A 68 -9.87 12.14 -6.58
C ARG A 68 -10.82 11.22 -7.34
N ALA A 69 -10.61 11.08 -8.66
CA ALA A 69 -11.47 10.28 -9.53
C ALA A 69 -11.45 8.80 -9.11
N ARG A 70 -10.25 8.24 -8.94
CA ARG A 70 -10.07 6.85 -8.46
C ARG A 70 -10.69 6.66 -7.07
N TYR A 71 -10.42 7.57 -6.14
CA TYR A 71 -10.99 7.49 -4.79
C TYR A 71 -12.52 7.44 -4.83
N VAL A 72 -13.16 8.40 -5.52
CA VAL A 72 -14.62 8.46 -5.67
C VAL A 72 -15.18 7.21 -6.33
N GLN A 73 -14.54 6.71 -7.39
CA GLN A 73 -14.95 5.48 -8.07
C GLN A 73 -14.94 4.27 -7.14
N LEU A 74 -13.97 4.19 -6.23
CA LEU A 74 -13.81 3.05 -5.32
C LEU A 74 -14.64 3.15 -4.03
N ILE A 75 -15.26 4.31 -3.74
CA ILE A 75 -16.10 4.49 -2.53
C ILE A 75 -17.15 3.39 -2.36
N PRO A 76 -17.91 2.96 -3.39
CA PRO A 76 -18.94 1.93 -3.23
C PRO A 76 -18.39 0.55 -2.79
N ASP A 77 -17.13 0.27 -3.13
CA ASP A 77 -16.47 -1.01 -2.86
C ASP A 77 -15.61 -1.00 -1.57
N LEU A 78 -15.60 0.10 -0.82
CA LEU A 78 -14.87 0.16 0.45
C LEU A 78 -15.54 -0.72 1.50
N ASP A 79 -14.73 -1.39 2.33
CA ASP A 79 -15.24 -2.31 3.37
C ASP A 79 -16.19 -1.63 4.39
N LYS A 80 -16.13 -0.30 4.47
CA LYS A 80 -16.89 0.53 5.42
C LYS A 80 -17.94 1.42 4.75
N THR A 81 -18.49 1.01 3.61
CA THR A 81 -19.64 1.67 2.98
C THR A 81 -20.87 0.76 2.89
N PRO A 82 -22.07 1.31 2.70
CA PRO A 82 -23.27 0.51 2.47
C PRO A 82 -23.13 -0.40 1.25
N THR A 83 -23.97 -1.43 1.16
CA THR A 83 -23.95 -2.38 0.05
C THR A 83 -24.19 -1.68 -1.30
N ALA A 84 -23.27 -1.84 -2.25
CA ALA A 84 -23.34 -1.24 -3.59
C ALA A 84 -24.13 -2.08 -4.62
N TYR A 85 -24.78 -1.43 -5.60
CA TYR A 85 -25.39 -2.11 -6.75
C TYR A 85 -24.31 -2.92 -7.50
N GLY A 86 -24.47 -4.24 -7.58
CA GLY A 86 -23.47 -5.16 -8.17
C GLY A 86 -22.64 -5.97 -7.17
N SER A 87 -22.72 -5.69 -5.86
CA SER A 87 -22.06 -6.49 -4.81
C SER A 87 -22.51 -7.96 -4.77
N ASN A 88 -23.65 -8.29 -5.39
CA ASN A 88 -24.19 -9.65 -5.48
C ASN A 88 -23.48 -10.55 -6.53
N LEU A 89 -22.46 -10.04 -7.24
CA LEU A 89 -21.65 -10.82 -8.19
C LEU A 89 -20.24 -11.16 -7.67
N LYS A 90 -19.88 -10.79 -6.44
CA LYS A 90 -18.65 -11.25 -5.79
C LYS A 90 -18.90 -11.61 -4.32
N GLY A 91 -19.41 -12.83 -4.10
CA GLY A 91 -19.23 -13.66 -2.91
C GLY A 91 -19.58 -13.04 -1.55
N GLY A 92 -20.69 -13.48 -0.96
CA GLY A 92 -21.18 -12.98 0.33
C GLY A 92 -20.16 -13.03 1.47
N PHE A 93 -20.05 -11.91 2.19
CA PHE A 93 -19.51 -11.87 3.54
C PHE A 93 -20.55 -12.47 4.50
N GLY A 94 -20.42 -13.77 4.72
CA GLY A 94 -21.23 -14.54 5.66
C GLY A 94 -20.46 -15.75 6.18
N SER A 95 -20.27 -15.79 7.49
CA SER A 95 -19.66 -16.83 8.32
C SER A 95 -18.13 -16.87 8.41
N ALA A 96 -17.65 -16.57 9.63
CA ALA A 96 -16.44 -17.14 10.16
C ALA A 96 -16.58 -18.67 10.17
N LEU A 97 -15.99 -19.31 9.16
CA LEU A 97 -15.64 -20.72 9.20
C LEU A 97 -14.12 -20.78 9.05
N ALA A 98 -13.43 -21.07 10.15
CA ALA A 98 -12.03 -21.45 10.14
C ALA A 98 -11.91 -22.80 9.41
N LYS A 99 -11.78 -22.78 8.08
CA LYS A 99 -11.23 -23.91 7.35
C LYS A 99 -9.72 -23.92 7.63
N ALA A 100 -9.28 -24.89 8.41
CA ALA A 100 -7.89 -25.29 8.40
C ALA A 100 -7.57 -25.85 7.01
N PHE A 101 -7.11 -24.99 6.11
CA PHE A 101 -6.44 -25.42 4.89
C PHE A 101 -5.04 -25.86 5.29
N VAL A 102 -4.74 -27.13 5.01
CA VAL A 102 -3.35 -27.59 4.95
C VAL A 102 -2.89 -27.17 3.56
N ASP A 103 -2.29 -25.99 3.46
CA ASP A 103 -1.64 -25.55 2.22
C ASP A 103 -0.39 -26.43 2.04
N VAL A 104 -0.43 -27.29 1.02
CA VAL A 104 0.75 -27.99 0.54
C VAL A 104 1.50 -27.01 -0.33
N ALA A 105 2.42 -26.26 0.27
CA ALA A 105 3.25 -25.31 -0.45
C ALA A 105 4.18 -26.05 -1.42
N GLU A 106 3.90 -25.95 -2.72
CA GLU A 106 4.88 -26.36 -3.73
C GLU A 106 6.06 -25.37 -3.70
N LYS A 107 7.28 -25.91 -3.76
CA LYS A 107 8.49 -25.08 -3.82
C LYS A 107 8.82 -24.76 -5.27
N VAL A 108 9.02 -23.48 -5.55
CA VAL A 108 9.49 -22.97 -6.85
C VAL A 108 10.93 -22.49 -6.71
N LEU A 109 11.73 -22.72 -7.75
CA LEU A 109 13.11 -22.25 -7.83
C LEU A 109 13.18 -20.87 -8.49
N GLU A 110 13.70 -19.89 -7.77
CA GLU A 110 14.02 -18.57 -8.28
C GLU A 110 15.52 -18.36 -8.48
N ARG A 111 15.85 -17.46 -9.41
CA ARG A 111 17.20 -16.93 -9.62
C ARG A 111 17.12 -15.41 -9.71
N LEU A 112 18.27 -14.73 -9.72
CA LEU A 112 18.29 -13.26 -9.90
C LEU A 112 17.75 -12.84 -11.28
N ASP A 113 17.91 -13.70 -12.29
CA ASP A 113 17.41 -13.52 -13.65
C ASP A 113 16.02 -14.15 -13.90
N LEU A 114 15.43 -14.82 -12.90
CA LEU A 114 14.15 -15.53 -13.03
C LEU A 114 13.20 -15.16 -11.88
N GLU A 115 12.12 -14.46 -12.22
CA GLU A 115 11.05 -14.05 -11.30
C GLU A 115 9.82 -14.95 -11.44
N THR A 116 9.23 -15.33 -10.30
CA THR A 116 8.03 -16.19 -10.23
C THR A 116 6.85 -15.50 -9.55
N LEU A 117 6.94 -14.17 -9.38
CA LEU A 117 5.83 -13.32 -8.96
C LEU A 117 4.82 -13.23 -10.11
N ASP A 118 3.53 -13.36 -9.79
CA ASP A 118 2.46 -13.28 -10.77
C ASP A 118 2.22 -11.83 -11.21
N ASP A 119 2.01 -11.61 -12.51
CA ASP A 119 1.63 -10.30 -13.04
C ASP A 119 0.12 -10.06 -12.97
N ASN A 120 -0.66 -11.11 -12.67
CA ASN A 120 -2.12 -11.09 -12.51
C ASN A 120 -2.57 -11.70 -11.17
N PRO A 121 -2.03 -11.26 -10.01
CA PRO A 121 -2.43 -11.81 -8.73
C PRO A 121 -3.90 -11.52 -8.42
N PRO A 122 -4.52 -12.24 -7.46
CA PRO A 122 -5.85 -11.89 -6.97
C PRO A 122 -5.93 -10.43 -6.54
N ALA A 123 -6.99 -9.74 -6.99
CA ALA A 123 -7.20 -8.32 -6.71
C ALA A 123 -7.12 -7.99 -5.21
N THR A 124 -6.55 -6.83 -4.89
CA THR A 124 -6.60 -6.28 -3.52
C THR A 124 -7.94 -5.61 -3.26
N SER A 125 -8.25 -5.29 -1.99
CA SER A 125 -9.49 -4.59 -1.65
C SER A 125 -9.47 -3.14 -2.16
N ALA A 126 -10.65 -2.54 -2.33
CA ALA A 126 -10.74 -1.11 -2.62
C ALA A 126 -10.07 -0.25 -1.54
N SER A 127 -10.10 -0.69 -0.28
CA SER A 127 -9.37 -0.07 0.83
C SER A 127 -7.85 -0.03 0.57
N ASN A 128 -7.28 -1.14 0.09
CA ASN A 128 -5.87 -1.20 -0.28
C ASN A 128 -5.59 -0.33 -1.51
N GLU A 129 -6.39 -0.44 -2.58
CA GLU A 129 -6.23 0.34 -3.81
C GLU A 129 -6.41 1.87 -3.62
N THR A 130 -7.00 2.29 -2.50
CA THR A 130 -7.12 3.72 -2.12
C THR A 130 -6.08 4.17 -1.07
N SER A 131 -5.09 3.32 -0.78
CA SER A 131 -3.96 3.68 0.10
C SER A 131 -3.21 4.89 -0.42
N VAL A 132 -2.75 5.73 0.52
CA VAL A 132 -1.98 6.94 0.20
C VAL A 132 -0.55 6.53 -0.18
N VAL A 133 -0.21 6.71 -1.45
CA VAL A 133 1.19 6.62 -1.92
C VAL A 133 1.77 8.02 -1.89
N GLN A 134 2.93 8.18 -1.28
CA GLN A 134 3.55 9.49 -1.12
C GLN A 134 5.06 9.45 -1.41
N TRP A 135 5.56 10.57 -1.91
CA TRP A 135 6.92 10.72 -2.40
C TRP A 135 7.58 11.97 -1.86
N ALA A 136 8.85 11.87 -1.45
CA ALA A 136 9.65 13.03 -1.06
C ALA A 136 11.07 12.93 -1.60
N VAL A 137 11.70 14.11 -1.76
CA VAL A 137 13.16 14.23 -1.88
C VAL A 137 13.66 14.95 -0.64
N ILE A 138 14.43 14.27 0.20
CA ILE A 138 14.98 14.80 1.45
C ILE A 138 16.49 14.59 1.37
N ASP A 139 17.27 15.67 1.45
CA ASP A 139 18.73 15.66 1.32
C ASP A 139 19.23 14.88 0.09
N GLY A 140 18.54 15.06 -1.04
CA GLY A 140 18.84 14.37 -2.31
C GLY A 140 18.42 12.90 -2.37
N LYS A 141 17.91 12.33 -1.27
CA LYS A 141 17.38 10.96 -1.21
C LYS A 141 15.90 10.95 -1.58
N ARG A 142 15.54 9.97 -2.39
CA ARG A 142 14.19 9.82 -2.95
C ARG A 142 13.48 8.74 -2.14
N ILE A 143 12.35 9.08 -1.55
CA ILE A 143 11.63 8.21 -0.60
C ILE A 143 10.24 7.95 -1.14
N LEU A 144 9.89 6.68 -1.30
CA LEU A 144 8.56 6.22 -1.69
C LEU A 144 7.90 5.48 -0.52
N LEU A 145 6.80 6.01 0.02
CA LEU A 145 5.98 5.33 1.01
C LEU A 145 4.67 4.90 0.36
N THR A 146 4.30 3.65 0.56
CA THR A 146 3.28 2.95 -0.24
C THR A 146 2.09 2.49 0.61
N ALA A 147 2.24 2.44 1.94
CA ALA A 147 1.26 1.86 2.85
C ALA A 147 0.84 0.45 2.39
N ASP A 148 -0.45 0.23 2.16
CA ASP A 148 -1.00 -1.08 1.78
C ASP A 148 -1.49 -1.11 0.33
N VAL A 149 -0.99 -0.18 -0.50
CA VAL A 149 -1.43 -0.02 -1.89
C VAL A 149 -1.30 -1.32 -2.69
N GLY A 150 -2.29 -1.56 -3.55
CA GLY A 150 -2.23 -2.65 -4.52
C GLY A 150 -1.59 -2.26 -5.85
N PRO A 151 -1.55 -3.18 -6.82
CA PRO A 151 -0.88 -2.96 -8.10
C PRO A 151 -1.48 -1.81 -8.91
N GLU A 152 -2.81 -1.64 -8.90
CA GLU A 152 -3.46 -0.58 -9.68
C GLU A 152 -3.16 0.81 -9.10
N GLY A 153 -3.24 0.98 -7.79
CA GLY A 153 -2.87 2.22 -7.11
C GLY A 153 -1.37 2.57 -7.27
N LEU A 154 -0.48 1.57 -7.28
CA LEU A 154 0.94 1.80 -7.60
C LEU A 154 1.17 2.23 -9.05
N ALA A 155 0.42 1.65 -9.99
CA ALA A 155 0.49 2.01 -11.40
C ALA A 155 -0.03 3.44 -11.63
N GLU A 156 -1.12 3.82 -10.96
CA GLU A 156 -1.65 5.19 -10.95
C GLU A 156 -0.64 6.17 -10.36
N ALA A 157 -0.03 5.83 -9.23
CA ALA A 157 0.99 6.66 -8.59
C ALA A 157 2.20 6.89 -9.52
N ALA A 158 2.68 5.85 -10.20
CA ALA A 158 3.79 5.96 -11.15
C ALA A 158 3.42 6.87 -12.34
N GLN A 159 2.21 6.71 -12.87
CA GLN A 159 1.71 7.56 -13.96
C GLN A 159 1.66 9.04 -13.55
N TYR A 160 1.18 9.33 -12.34
CA TYR A 160 1.16 10.69 -11.84
C TYR A 160 2.57 11.24 -11.65
N ALA A 161 3.48 10.45 -11.06
CA ALA A 161 4.88 10.84 -10.86
C ALA A 161 5.60 11.16 -12.18
N GLU A 162 5.40 10.34 -13.21
CA GLU A 162 5.94 10.59 -14.56
C GLU A 162 5.34 11.86 -15.18
N LYS A 163 4.03 12.09 -15.00
CA LYS A 163 3.35 13.30 -15.48
C LYS A 163 3.92 14.58 -14.85
N ILE A 164 4.33 14.52 -13.59
CA ILE A 164 5.02 15.64 -12.91
C ILE A 164 6.55 15.57 -13.04
N SER A 165 7.06 14.79 -14.01
CA SER A 165 8.49 14.69 -14.39
C SER A 165 9.42 14.29 -13.24
N LEU A 166 8.95 13.43 -12.33
CA LEU A 166 9.79 12.88 -11.27
C LEU A 166 10.69 11.77 -11.81
N SER A 167 11.94 11.74 -11.35
CA SER A 167 12.76 10.52 -11.42
C SER A 167 12.20 9.53 -10.40
N ILE A 168 11.48 8.52 -10.88
CA ILE A 168 10.64 7.67 -10.04
C ILE A 168 11.37 6.59 -9.25
N GLN A 169 12.65 6.29 -9.56
CA GLN A 169 13.39 5.23 -8.86
C GLN A 169 13.79 5.66 -7.44
N PRO A 170 13.22 5.08 -6.37
CA PRO A 170 13.52 5.50 -5.01
C PRO A 170 14.91 5.08 -4.55
N HIS A 171 15.48 5.82 -3.61
CA HIS A 171 16.61 5.37 -2.80
C HIS A 171 16.14 4.57 -1.58
N LEU A 172 14.94 4.90 -1.07
CA LEU A 172 14.25 4.17 0.00
C LEU A 172 12.80 3.92 -0.40
N VAL A 173 12.36 2.67 -0.36
CA VAL A 173 10.98 2.29 -0.68
C VAL A 173 10.34 1.47 0.42
N GLN A 174 9.11 1.82 0.81
CA GLN A 174 8.28 0.94 1.62
C GLN A 174 7.71 -0.19 0.73
N ILE A 175 7.96 -1.42 1.14
CA ILE A 175 7.29 -2.60 0.55
C ILE A 175 5.83 -2.57 1.00
N PRO A 176 4.86 -2.56 0.07
CA PRO A 176 3.45 -2.39 0.42
C PRO A 176 2.91 -3.60 1.18
N HIS A 177 1.98 -3.34 2.11
CA HIS A 177 1.20 -4.34 2.83
C HIS A 177 2.07 -5.48 3.39
N HIS A 178 3.10 -5.11 4.15
CA HIS A 178 4.05 -6.02 4.81
C HIS A 178 4.88 -6.91 3.85
N GLY A 179 4.71 -6.79 2.53
CA GLY A 179 5.27 -7.71 1.54
C GLY A 179 4.35 -8.86 1.14
N SER A 180 3.06 -8.58 1.03
CA SER A 180 2.08 -9.46 0.38
C SER A 180 2.32 -9.57 -1.13
N ARG A 181 2.21 -10.78 -1.67
CA ARG A 181 2.33 -11.05 -3.12
C ARG A 181 1.19 -10.47 -3.95
N ARG A 182 0.06 -10.10 -3.32
CA ARG A 182 -1.09 -9.51 -4.03
C ARG A 182 -0.91 -8.02 -4.33
N ASN A 183 0.01 -7.37 -3.63
CA ASN A 183 0.17 -5.92 -3.65
C ASN A 183 1.17 -5.42 -4.68
N VAL A 184 1.92 -6.34 -5.30
CA VAL A 184 2.96 -6.01 -6.28
C VAL A 184 2.93 -7.01 -7.42
N THR A 185 3.37 -6.56 -8.59
CA THR A 185 3.54 -7.37 -9.80
C THR A 185 4.90 -7.09 -10.43
N PRO A 186 5.46 -8.00 -11.24
CA PRO A 186 6.66 -7.72 -12.01
C PRO A 186 6.58 -6.42 -12.80
N THR A 187 5.45 -6.16 -13.47
CA THR A 187 5.25 -4.96 -14.29
C THR A 187 5.33 -3.68 -13.46
N VAL A 188 4.61 -3.60 -12.34
CA VAL A 188 4.60 -2.37 -11.53
C VAL A 188 5.93 -2.15 -10.79
N LEU A 189 6.59 -3.24 -10.37
CA LEU A 189 7.92 -3.16 -9.77
C LEU A 189 8.99 -2.75 -10.79
N ASN A 190 8.93 -3.22 -12.04
CA ASN A 190 9.85 -2.77 -13.09
C ASN A 190 9.70 -1.28 -13.36
N ARG A 191 8.46 -0.76 -13.33
CA ARG A 191 8.20 0.67 -13.51
C ARG A 191 8.83 1.49 -12.38
N TRP A 192 8.59 1.12 -11.12
CA TRP A 192 9.09 1.87 -9.97
C TRP A 192 10.58 1.69 -9.69
N LEU A 193 11.07 0.46 -9.75
CA LEU A 193 12.39 0.07 -9.24
C LEU A 193 13.40 -0.17 -10.37
N GLY A 194 12.94 -0.20 -11.63
CA GLY A 194 13.71 -0.53 -12.81
C GLY A 194 13.78 -2.04 -13.10
N ASN A 195 14.27 -2.38 -14.28
CA ASN A 195 14.44 -3.77 -14.72
C ASN A 195 15.47 -4.53 -13.86
N TYR A 196 15.31 -5.85 -13.78
CA TYR A 196 16.22 -6.81 -13.16
C TYR A 196 16.93 -7.67 -14.24
N PRO A 197 18.07 -8.32 -13.92
CA PRO A 197 18.84 -8.19 -12.69
C PRO A 197 19.53 -6.82 -12.62
N ALA A 198 19.66 -6.28 -11.41
CA ALA A 198 20.36 -5.02 -11.17
C ALA A 198 21.33 -5.13 -9.99
N SER A 199 22.41 -4.37 -10.07
CA SER A 199 23.24 -4.05 -8.91
C SER A 199 22.50 -3.11 -7.95
N TYR A 200 23.17 -2.68 -6.88
CA TYR A 200 22.57 -1.81 -5.85
C TYR A 200 21.96 -0.52 -6.42
N ARG A 201 20.71 -0.24 -6.04
CA ARG A 201 19.94 0.97 -6.35
C ARG A 201 19.42 1.69 -5.10
N GLY A 202 19.17 0.96 -4.01
CA GLY A 202 18.66 1.53 -2.77
C GLY A 202 18.22 0.47 -1.77
N ASP A 203 17.37 0.86 -0.84
CA ASP A 203 16.88 0.02 0.24
C ASP A 203 15.35 -0.11 0.20
N ALA A 204 14.85 -1.28 0.58
CA ALA A 204 13.44 -1.57 0.68
C ALA A 204 13.09 -2.04 2.08
N ILE A 205 12.00 -1.52 2.65
CA ILE A 205 11.59 -1.88 4.02
C ILE A 205 10.15 -2.39 4.05
N ALA A 206 9.98 -3.59 4.61
CA ALA A 206 8.69 -4.10 5.00
C ALA A 206 8.41 -3.76 6.46
N SER A 207 7.35 -3.00 6.72
CA SER A 207 6.85 -2.78 8.08
C SER A 207 6.15 -4.06 8.53
N ILE A 208 6.67 -4.77 9.52
CA ILE A 208 6.16 -6.11 9.91
C ILE A 208 6.04 -6.20 11.42
N GLY A 209 4.88 -6.67 11.89
CA GLY A 209 4.66 -6.93 13.30
C GLY A 209 5.38 -8.20 13.76
N LYS A 210 5.76 -8.26 15.04
CA LYS A 210 6.52 -9.36 15.64
C LYS A 210 5.99 -10.77 15.31
N ASN A 211 4.67 -10.93 15.23
CA ASN A 211 3.98 -12.21 15.05
C ASN A 211 3.62 -12.53 13.59
N ALA A 212 4.08 -11.72 12.63
CA ALA A 212 3.85 -11.93 11.20
C ALA A 212 5.07 -12.64 10.59
N ASP A 213 5.12 -13.96 10.75
CA ASP A 213 6.25 -14.83 10.38
C ASP A 213 6.38 -15.07 8.87
N ILE A 214 5.26 -15.09 8.14
CA ILE A 214 5.22 -15.31 6.69
C ILE A 214 5.63 -14.09 5.83
N TYR A 215 5.80 -12.92 6.44
CA TYR A 215 6.07 -11.67 5.73
C TYR A 215 7.53 -11.20 5.90
N PRO A 216 8.11 -10.45 4.94
CA PRO A 216 7.59 -10.32 3.58
C PRO A 216 7.63 -11.69 2.93
N ARG A 217 6.70 -11.98 2.02
CA ARG A 217 6.74 -13.24 1.28
C ARG A 217 8.09 -13.33 0.55
N LYS A 218 8.72 -14.50 0.56
CA LYS A 218 10.06 -14.69 -0.04
C LYS A 218 10.11 -14.21 -1.49
N LYS A 219 9.09 -14.53 -2.30
CA LYS A 219 8.92 -14.03 -3.68
C LYS A 219 8.96 -12.51 -3.77
N VAL A 220 8.33 -11.81 -2.83
CA VAL A 220 8.31 -10.35 -2.79
C VAL A 220 9.68 -9.81 -2.39
N ALA A 221 10.31 -10.34 -1.33
CA ALA A 221 11.67 -9.93 -0.96
C ALA A 221 12.66 -10.14 -2.13
N ASN A 222 12.61 -11.31 -2.77
CA ASN A 222 13.41 -11.61 -3.95
C ASN A 222 13.14 -10.65 -5.11
N ALA A 223 11.88 -10.25 -5.34
CA ALA A 223 11.49 -9.31 -6.38
C ALA A 223 12.13 -7.92 -6.21
N PHE A 224 12.30 -7.45 -4.97
CA PHE A 224 13.02 -6.21 -4.66
C PHE A 224 14.53 -6.41 -4.78
N THR A 225 15.07 -7.51 -4.24
CA THR A 225 16.49 -7.84 -4.31
C THR A 225 16.99 -7.93 -5.75
N ARG A 226 16.26 -8.61 -6.66
CA ARG A 226 16.65 -8.71 -8.08
C ARG A 226 16.68 -7.35 -8.80
N ARG A 227 15.92 -6.37 -8.31
CA ARG A 227 15.89 -5.00 -8.83
C ARG A 227 16.91 -4.08 -8.14
N GLY A 228 17.80 -4.64 -7.32
CA GLY A 228 18.91 -3.91 -6.71
C GLY A 228 18.62 -3.32 -5.34
N TYR A 229 17.56 -3.74 -4.66
CA TYR A 229 17.18 -3.18 -3.36
C TYR A 229 17.54 -4.13 -2.22
N SER A 230 18.30 -3.65 -1.24
CA SER A 230 18.53 -4.39 -0.01
C SER A 230 17.25 -4.38 0.83
N VAL A 231 16.73 -5.57 1.14
CA VAL A 231 15.43 -5.72 1.81
C VAL A 231 15.60 -5.83 3.32
N TYR A 232 14.82 -5.07 4.08
CA TYR A 232 14.81 -5.04 5.54
C TYR A 232 13.39 -5.22 6.08
N ALA A 233 13.27 -5.63 7.35
CA ALA A 233 11.98 -5.70 8.04
C ALA A 233 12.05 -5.24 9.51
N THR A 234 11.00 -4.56 9.98
CA THR A 234 10.93 -4.00 11.34
C THR A 234 10.50 -5.01 12.42
N ARG A 235 10.67 -6.31 12.19
CA ARG A 235 10.03 -7.38 13.00
C ARG A 235 10.31 -7.28 14.50
N ASP A 236 11.58 -7.06 14.84
CA ASP A 236 12.06 -7.12 16.22
C ASP A 236 12.47 -5.77 16.80
N SER A 237 12.63 -4.75 15.94
CA SER A 237 13.07 -3.42 16.34
C SER A 237 12.73 -2.38 15.28
N TRP A 238 12.84 -1.10 15.67
CA TRP A 238 12.83 0.01 14.75
C TRP A 238 14.11 0.01 13.90
N ILE A 239 14.01 0.54 12.68
CA ILE A 239 15.12 0.71 11.74
C ILE A 239 15.30 2.20 11.49
N ASN A 240 16.55 2.61 11.35
CA ASN A 240 16.92 3.97 11.02
C ASN A 240 17.77 3.99 9.75
N PHE A 241 17.26 4.65 8.72
CA PHE A 241 18.05 5.04 7.55
C PHE A 241 18.77 6.32 7.87
N HIS A 242 20.01 6.18 8.34
CA HIS A 242 20.84 7.30 8.77
C HIS A 242 21.59 7.92 7.57
N GLU A 243 21.57 9.25 7.47
CA GLU A 243 22.34 10.00 6.46
C GLU A 243 22.76 11.32 7.11
N GLY A 244 24.05 11.68 7.01
CA GLY A 244 24.52 13.00 7.42
C GLY A 244 24.61 13.26 8.93
N TYR A 245 24.48 12.26 9.80
CA TYR A 245 24.70 12.39 11.24
C TYR A 245 25.32 11.14 11.88
N GLU A 246 25.92 11.33 13.06
CA GLU A 246 26.60 10.25 13.80
C GLU A 246 25.61 9.17 14.27
N ARG A 247 25.98 7.90 14.06
CA ARG A 247 25.23 6.77 14.58
C ARG A 247 25.27 6.78 16.10
N ARG A 248 24.12 6.58 16.75
CA ARG A 248 24.05 6.46 18.21
C ARG A 248 24.80 5.20 18.67
N ALA A 249 25.47 5.28 19.83
CA ALA A 249 26.39 4.25 20.31
C ALA A 249 25.76 2.85 20.49
N ASP A 250 24.45 2.81 20.75
CA ASP A 250 23.65 1.59 20.97
C ASP A 250 23.03 1.01 19.69
N MET A 251 23.30 1.58 18.52
CA MET A 251 22.71 1.13 17.25
C MET A 251 23.63 0.17 16.49
N GLY A 252 23.10 -1.02 16.19
CA GLY A 252 23.70 -2.02 15.31
C GLY A 252 23.26 -1.89 13.84
N TYR A 253 23.86 -2.69 12.96
CA TYR A 253 23.42 -2.82 11.57
C TYR A 253 22.11 -3.61 11.48
N ALA A 254 21.18 -3.13 10.64
CA ALA A 254 19.99 -3.89 10.30
C ALA A 254 20.37 -5.12 9.45
N GLN A 255 19.69 -6.24 9.69
CA GLN A 255 19.89 -7.48 8.94
C GLN A 255 19.17 -7.39 7.60
N VAL A 256 19.91 -7.63 6.51
CA VAL A 256 19.33 -7.75 5.16
C VAL A 256 18.64 -9.11 5.06
N ILE A 257 17.41 -9.14 4.57
CA ILE A 257 16.72 -10.37 4.21
C ILE A 257 17.41 -10.94 2.96
N PRO A 258 18.05 -12.13 3.05
CA PRO A 258 18.80 -12.68 1.94
C PRO A 258 17.88 -13.15 0.82
N PHE A 259 18.39 -13.11 -0.42
CA PHE A 259 17.75 -13.80 -1.53
C PHE A 259 17.65 -15.30 -1.22
N THR A 260 16.50 -15.91 -1.49
CA THR A 260 16.29 -17.35 -1.31
C THR A 260 15.92 -18.00 -2.64
N SER A 261 16.65 -19.03 -3.08
CA SER A 261 16.31 -19.75 -4.32
C SER A 261 15.00 -20.53 -4.20
N ASP A 262 14.68 -21.04 -3.01
CA ASP A 262 13.53 -21.91 -2.79
C ASP A 262 12.39 -21.11 -2.15
N VAL A 263 11.34 -20.83 -2.92
CA VAL A 263 10.18 -20.04 -2.48
C VAL A 263 8.91 -20.89 -2.48
N GLU A 264 7.97 -20.59 -1.59
CA GLU A 264 6.62 -21.19 -1.60
C GLU A 264 5.78 -20.61 -2.75
N ASP A 265 4.97 -21.44 -3.43
CA ASP A 265 4.13 -21.03 -4.57
C ASP A 265 2.76 -20.44 -4.18
N ASP A 266 2.37 -20.53 -2.91
CA ASP A 266 0.99 -20.32 -2.43
C ASP A 266 0.40 -18.92 -2.56
#